data_AF-A0A351IYG8-F1
#
_entry.id   AF-A0A351IYG8-F1
#
_cell.length_a   1.000
_cell.length_b   1.000
_cell.length_c   1.000
_cell.angle_alpha   90.00
_cell.angle_beta   90.00
_cell.angle_gamma   90.00
#
_symmetry.space_group_name_H-M   'P 1'
#
loop_
_entity.id
_entity.type
_entity.pdbx_description
1 polymer ?
#
loop_
_entity_poly.entity_id
_entity_poly.type
_entity_poly.pdbx_seq_one_letter_code
_entity_poly.pdbx_strand_id
1 'polypeptide(L)'
;MFDISLLEKIDIDQLPLHMVKKKVPYLNEYGVYVEPLVENAYKFETLALDLISCMESCLPFEVEREKEFAPVKNSSGVDSPESARMLLTKNGFIL
;
A
#
# COMPACT_ATOMS: atom_id res chain seq x y z
N MET A 1 15.11 -3.89 -3.98
CA MET A 1 15.26 -4.35 -5.38
C MET A 1 15.22 -5.87 -5.35
N PHE A 2 14.64 -6.51 -6.37
CA PHE A 2 14.46 -7.96 -6.42
C PHE A 2 15.10 -8.54 -7.69
N ASP A 3 15.70 -9.73 -7.58
CA ASP A 3 16.20 -10.48 -8.73
C ASP A 3 15.02 -11.15 -9.48
N ILE A 4 14.95 -10.97 -10.79
CA ILE A 4 13.83 -11.48 -11.60
C ILE A 4 13.79 -13.02 -11.58
N SER A 5 14.96 -13.67 -11.69
CA SER A 5 15.07 -15.13 -11.69
C SER A 5 14.59 -15.75 -10.38
N LEU A 6 14.67 -15.00 -9.28
CA LEU A 6 14.12 -15.42 -7.99
C LEU A 6 12.62 -15.17 -7.91
N LEU A 7 12.13 -14.02 -8.40
CA LEU A 7 10.69 -13.73 -8.46
C LEU A 7 9.91 -14.77 -9.26
N GLU A 8 10.45 -15.23 -10.40
CA GLU A 8 9.83 -16.26 -11.24
C GLU A 8 9.70 -17.63 -10.55
N LYS A 9 10.50 -17.87 -9.49
CA LYS A 9 10.48 -19.12 -8.71
C LYS A 9 9.56 -19.04 -7.50
N ILE A 10 9.10 -17.84 -7.12
CA ILE A 10 8.24 -17.66 -5.96
C ILE A 10 6.83 -18.12 -6.30
N ASP A 11 6.33 -19.05 -5.51
CA ASP A 11 4.93 -19.42 -5.51
C ASP A 11 4.13 -18.35 -4.73
N ILE A 12 3.44 -17.47 -5.46
CA ILE A 12 2.65 -16.38 -4.88
C ILE A 12 1.52 -16.89 -3.98
N ASP A 13 1.05 -18.12 -4.19
CA ASP A 13 -0.04 -18.71 -3.41
C ASP A 13 0.43 -19.13 -2.00
N GLN A 14 1.75 -19.15 -1.76
CA GLN A 14 2.34 -19.39 -0.44
C GLN A 14 2.52 -18.11 0.38
N LEU A 15 2.24 -16.93 -0.18
CA LEU A 15 2.35 -15.68 0.59
C LEU A 15 1.31 -15.64 1.71
N PRO A 16 1.68 -15.13 2.90
CA PRO A 16 0.75 -15.06 4.01
C PRO A 16 -0.43 -14.14 3.66
N LEU A 17 -1.64 -14.60 3.97
CA LEU A 17 -2.85 -13.81 3.85
C LEU A 17 -3.03 -12.94 5.09
N HIS A 18 -3.02 -11.63 4.91
CA HIS A 18 -3.35 -10.66 5.94
C HIS A 18 -4.84 -10.38 5.94
N MET A 19 -5.44 -10.35 7.12
CA MET A 19 -6.87 -10.15 7.29
C MET A 19 -7.13 -8.77 7.90
N VAL A 20 -7.87 -7.94 7.17
CA VAL A 20 -8.26 -6.60 7.61
C VAL A 20 -9.77 -6.50 7.68
N LYS A 21 -10.29 -6.00 8.81
CA LYS A 21 -11.71 -5.72 8.95
C LYS A 21 -12.08 -4.45 8.22
N LYS A 22 -13.20 -4.47 7.48
CA LYS A 22 -13.67 -3.34 6.68
C LYS A 22 -15.17 -3.14 6.87
N LYS A 23 -15.58 -1.88 6.71
CA LYS A 23 -16.97 -1.47 6.50
C LYS A 23 -17.23 -1.55 5.00
N VAL A 24 -17.89 -2.61 4.56
CA VAL A 24 -18.19 -2.85 3.15
C VAL A 24 -19.69 -2.66 2.94
N PRO A 25 -20.11 -1.66 2.15
CA PRO A 25 -21.51 -1.49 1.81
C PRO A 25 -22.08 -2.73 1.11
N TYR A 26 -23.33 -3.07 1.42
CA TYR A 26 -23.98 -4.27 0.92
C TYR A 26 -25.48 -4.06 0.69
N LEU A 27 -26.11 -4.97 -0.06
CA LEU A 27 -27.57 -5.03 -0.18
C LEU A 27 -28.11 -5.97 0.90
N ASN A 28 -29.08 -5.51 1.67
CA ASN A 28 -29.75 -6.36 2.66
C ASN A 28 -30.75 -7.32 1.99
N GLU A 29 -31.42 -8.14 2.79
CA GLU A 29 -32.40 -9.15 2.34
C GLU A 29 -33.60 -8.56 1.55
N TYR A 30 -33.86 -7.26 1.69
CA TYR A 30 -34.92 -6.54 0.97
C TYR A 30 -34.41 -5.81 -0.28
N GLY A 31 -33.13 -5.98 -0.63
CA GLY A 31 -32.49 -5.30 -1.76
C GLY A 31 -32.17 -3.83 -1.51
N VAL A 32 -32.14 -3.38 -0.25
CA VAL A 32 -31.81 -1.99 0.12
C VAL A 32 -30.31 -1.86 0.37
N TYR A 33 -29.69 -0.81 -0.18
CA TYR A 33 -28.29 -0.48 0.05
C TYR A 33 -28.05 0.03 1.46
N VAL A 34 -27.07 -0.56 2.15
CA VAL A 34 -26.73 -0.26 3.54
C VAL A 34 -25.26 0.11 3.64
N GLU A 35 -24.98 1.27 4.24
CA GLU A 35 -23.65 1.64 4.71
C GLU A 35 -23.49 1.24 6.18
N PRO A 36 -22.63 0.26 6.50
CA PRO A 36 -22.57 -0.29 7.84
C PRO A 36 -21.84 0.66 8.81
N LEU A 37 -22.39 0.81 10.02
CA LEU A 37 -21.79 1.62 11.09
C LEU A 37 -20.56 0.95 11.72
N VAL A 38 -20.50 -0.38 11.67
CA VAL A 38 -19.42 -1.23 12.22
C VAL A 38 -18.83 -2.10 11.12
N GLU A 39 -17.65 -2.65 11.36
CA GLU A 39 -16.99 -3.56 10.42
C GLU A 39 -17.82 -4.84 10.23
N ASN A 40 -18.11 -5.18 8.98
CA ASN A 40 -19.00 -6.29 8.61
C ASN A 40 -18.34 -7.29 7.66
N ALA A 41 -17.11 -7.03 7.19
CA ALA A 41 -16.42 -7.89 6.25
C ALA A 41 -14.93 -8.01 6.58
N TYR A 42 -14.35 -9.13 6.14
CA TYR A 42 -12.91 -9.35 6.13
C TYR A 42 -12.40 -9.17 4.69
N LYS A 43 -11.42 -8.28 4.52
CA LYS A 43 -10.63 -8.18 3.30
C LYS A 43 -9.33 -8.94 3.52
N PHE A 44 -9.05 -9.87 2.63
CA PHE A 44 -7.78 -10.59 2.59
C PHE A 44 -6.86 -9.91 1.58
N GLU A 45 -5.60 -9.71 1.96
CA GLU A 45 -4.57 -9.15 1.10
C GLU A 45 -3.21 -9.78 1.40
N THR A 46 -2.41 -10.00 0.36
CA THR A 46 -0.98 -10.32 0.48
C THR A 46 -0.19 -9.02 0.46
N LEU A 47 0.91 -8.92 1.21
CA LEU A 47 1.76 -7.73 1.20
C LEU A 47 3.00 -7.99 0.35
N ALA A 48 3.34 -7.06 -0.54
CA ALA A 48 4.59 -7.16 -1.33
C ALA A 48 5.85 -7.23 -0.45
N LEU A 49 5.77 -6.73 0.80
CA LEU A 49 6.87 -6.84 1.77
C LEU A 49 7.14 -8.29 2.21
N ASP A 50 6.12 -9.15 2.18
CA ASP A 50 6.27 -10.56 2.57
C ASP A 50 7.23 -11.30 1.63
N LEU A 51 7.39 -10.81 0.40
CA LEU A 51 8.39 -11.32 -0.56
C LEU A 51 9.82 -11.25 -0.02
N ILE A 52 10.13 -10.31 0.89
CA ILE A 52 11.47 -10.23 1.50
C ILE A 52 11.80 -11.52 2.25
N SER A 53 10.82 -12.17 2.87
CA SER A 53 11.01 -13.44 3.59
C SER A 53 11.37 -14.61 2.66
N CYS A 54 11.05 -14.50 1.37
CA CYS A 54 11.39 -15.48 0.34
C CYS A 54 12.81 -15.28 -0.24
N MET A 55 13.50 -14.19 0.14
CA MET A 55 14.82 -13.85 -0.40
C MET A 55 15.94 -14.46 0.46
N GLU A 56 17.00 -14.95 -0.18
CA GLU A 56 18.19 -15.46 0.53
C GLU A 56 18.96 -14.35 1.27
N SER A 57 18.84 -13.11 0.81
CA SER A 57 19.47 -11.94 1.43
C SER A 57 18.64 -10.67 1.24
N CYS A 58 18.81 -9.72 2.14
CA CYS A 58 18.17 -8.41 2.08
C CYS A 58 19.15 -7.34 2.54
N LEU A 59 19.45 -6.36 1.68
CA LEU A 59 20.29 -5.20 2.00
C LEU A 59 19.40 -3.95 2.16
N PRO A 60 19.17 -3.45 3.38
CA PRO A 60 18.48 -2.19 3.59
C PRO A 60 19.35 -1.02 3.10
N PHE A 61 18.71 0.00 2.53
CA PHE A 61 19.36 1.23 2.07
C PHE A 61 18.61 2.43 2.62
N GLU A 62 19.29 3.25 3.43
CA GLU A 62 18.71 4.45 4.02
C GLU A 62 18.82 5.63 3.06
N VAL A 63 17.79 6.47 3.03
CA VAL A 63 17.70 7.65 2.17
C VAL A 63 17.21 8.86 2.94
N GLU A 64 17.55 10.05 2.45
CA GLU A 64 16.97 11.30 2.94
C GLU A 64 15.52 11.40 2.49
N ARG A 65 14.56 11.29 3.42
CA ARG A 65 13.11 11.33 3.14
C ARG A 65 12.72 12.51 2.25
N GLU A 66 13.25 13.69 2.53
CA GLU A 66 12.91 14.91 1.79
C GLU A 66 13.35 14.90 0.33
N LYS A 67 14.30 14.04 -0.04
CA LYS A 67 14.81 13.91 -1.42
C LYS A 67 14.14 12.77 -2.18
N GLU A 68 13.76 11.69 -1.49
CA GLU A 68 13.34 10.44 -2.15
C GLU A 68 11.90 10.00 -1.86
N PHE A 69 11.16 10.67 -0.96
CA PHE A 69 9.85 10.18 -0.52
C PHE A 69 8.77 11.27 -0.37
N ALA A 70 7.85 11.33 -1.34
CA ALA A 70 6.68 12.21 -1.37
C ALA A 70 5.37 11.44 -1.64
N PRO A 71 4.83 10.69 -0.67
CA PRO A 71 3.63 9.88 -0.88
C PRO A 71 2.37 10.73 -1.04
N VAL A 72 1.40 10.20 -1.80
CA VAL A 72 0.06 10.79 -1.94
C VAL A 72 -0.98 9.76 -1.49
N LYS A 73 -1.58 10.00 -0.33
CA LYS A 73 -2.54 9.13 0.36
C LYS A 73 -3.83 9.86 0.71
N ASN A 74 -3.78 11.18 0.88
CA ASN A 74 -4.90 12.01 1.28
C ASN A 74 -5.24 13.03 0.18
N SER A 75 -6.48 13.49 0.17
CA SER A 75 -6.94 14.51 -0.79
C SER A 75 -6.30 15.89 -0.57
N SER A 76 -5.91 16.21 0.67
CA SER A 76 -5.28 17.47 1.05
C SER A 76 -4.48 17.31 2.35
N GLY A 77 -3.60 18.26 2.66
CA GLY A 77 -2.83 18.26 3.92
C GLY A 77 -1.55 17.40 3.84
N VAL A 78 -1.29 16.58 4.85
CA VAL A 78 -0.10 15.69 4.88
C VAL A 78 -0.27 14.53 3.91
N ASP A 79 0.81 14.12 3.24
CA ASP A 79 0.81 13.03 2.24
C ASP A 79 -0.30 13.25 1.17
N SER A 80 -0.38 14.47 0.63
CA SER A 80 -1.34 14.94 -0.37
C SER A 80 -0.65 15.45 -1.62
N PRO A 81 -1.39 15.70 -2.73
CA PRO A 81 -0.82 16.33 -3.91
C PRO A 81 -0.11 17.65 -3.61
N GLU A 82 -0.66 18.47 -2.71
CA GLU A 82 -0.06 19.75 -2.32
C GLU A 82 1.29 19.54 -1.63
N SER A 83 1.34 18.64 -0.64
CA SER A 83 2.59 18.36 0.09
C SER A 83 3.67 17.76 -0.80
N ALA A 84 3.29 16.90 -1.77
CA ALA A 84 4.22 16.30 -2.71
C ALA A 84 4.78 17.35 -3.68
N ARG A 85 3.94 18.24 -4.19
CA ARG A 85 4.36 19.36 -5.06
C ARG A 85 5.32 20.30 -4.34
N MET A 86 5.02 20.67 -3.10
CA MET A 86 5.91 21.50 -2.28
C MET A 86 7.29 20.84 -2.12
N LEU A 87 7.34 19.54 -1.88
CA LEU A 87 8.61 18.82 -1.74
C LEU A 87 9.40 18.80 -3.06
N LEU A 88 8.73 18.57 -4.19
CA LEU A 88 9.35 18.64 -5.52
C LEU A 88 9.91 20.03 -5.82
N THR A 89 9.16 21.11 -5.55
CA THR A 89 9.66 22.48 -5.70
C THR A 89 10.86 22.77 -4.79
N LYS A 90 10.84 22.29 -3.54
CA LYS A 90 12.00 22.40 -2.62
C LYS A 90 13.24 21.71 -3.18
N ASN A 91 13.06 20.61 -3.93
CA ASN A 91 14.13 19.87 -4.60
C ASN A 91 14.49 20.41 -5.99
N GLY A 92 13.97 21.59 -6.38
CA GLY A 92 14.36 22.28 -7.61
C GLY A 92 13.62 21.84 -8.88
N PHE A 93 12.56 21.04 -8.77
CA PHE A 93 11.72 20.68 -9.90
C PHE A 93 10.77 21.84 -10.27
N ILE A 94 10.66 22.14 -11.56
CA ILE A 94 9.67 23.07 -12.11
C ILE A 94 8.43 22.25 -12.48
N LEU A 95 7.28 22.63 -11.92
CA LEU A 95 6.00 21.92 -12.05
C LEU A 95 5.00 22.71 -12.92
#